data_AF-A0A4Q0RSM0-F1
#
_entry.id   AF-A0A4Q0RSM0-F1
#
_cell.length_a   1.000
_cell.length_b   1.000
_cell.length_c   1.000
_cell.angle_alpha   90.00
_cell.angle_beta   90.00
_cell.angle_gamma   90.00
#
_symmetry.space_group_name_H-M   'P 1'
#
loop_
_entity.id
_entity.type
_entity.pdbx_description
1 polymer ?
#
loop_
_entity_poly.entity_id
_entity_poly.type
_entity_poly.pdbx_seq_one_letter_code
_entity_poly.pdbx_strand_id
1 'polypeptide(L)'
;MLPLARFWTWVGHSFIPLAVGWAYFVRNGPDEGVLITRGYFGWALTLLVGAALTFALGRYISLAKARHLAIFIPPNTTFEATNNRNRMISWVTLVAFALFLIAANILFASRYADSRIHRWDSPTPLDQSFVGSRLKAHQASCSDRSCFAISKRVSGTGPVRDVMQYFPYYTDGLLILLAAAQLAALAYLAVVLSRPEPPFNYQL
;
A
#
# COMPACT_ATOMS: atom_id res chain seq x y z
N MET A 1 2.47 14.07 20.52
CA MET A 1 3.05 12.74 20.19
C MET A 1 2.00 11.65 20.25
N LEU A 2 1.21 11.56 21.34
CA LEU A 2 0.10 10.61 21.48
C LEU A 2 -0.86 10.49 20.26
N PRO A 3 -1.29 11.56 19.56
CA PRO A 3 -2.15 11.40 18.38
C PRO A 3 -1.49 10.64 17.23
N LEU A 4 -0.19 10.85 17.00
CA LEU A 4 0.58 10.12 15.97
C LEU A 4 0.76 8.66 16.37
N ALA A 5 0.96 8.39 17.66
CA ALA A 5 1.01 7.02 18.17
C ALA A 5 -0.33 6.29 18.05
N ARG A 6 -1.46 6.98 18.31
CA ARG A 6 -2.82 6.46 18.07
C ARG A 6 -3.03 6.13 16.61
N PHE A 7 -2.72 7.07 15.73
CA PHE A 7 -2.82 6.85 14.29
C PHE A 7 -2.00 5.63 13.85
N TRP A 8 -0.71 5.58 14.24
CA TRP A 8 0.18 4.49 13.85
C TRP A 8 -0.31 3.13 14.36
N THR A 9 -0.70 3.08 15.64
CA THR A 9 -1.17 1.84 16.28
C THR A 9 -2.46 1.34 15.63
N TRP A 10 -3.45 2.21 15.44
CA TRP A 10 -4.77 1.82 14.92
C TRP A 10 -4.69 1.40 13.46
N VAL A 11 -4.07 2.22 12.61
CA VAL A 11 -3.94 1.92 11.18
C VAL A 11 -3.05 0.68 10.98
N GLY A 12 -1.95 0.55 11.72
CA GLY A 12 -1.08 -0.62 11.68
C GLY A 12 -1.79 -1.91 12.10
N HIS A 13 -2.53 -1.89 13.22
CA HIS A 13 -3.28 -3.06 13.69
C HIS A 13 -4.44 -3.44 12.77
N SER A 14 -5.14 -2.47 12.18
CA SER A 14 -6.23 -2.77 11.24
C SER A 14 -5.72 -3.28 9.89
N PHE A 15 -4.55 -2.81 9.44
CA PHE A 15 -4.01 -3.18 8.14
C PHE A 15 -3.54 -4.64 8.08
N ILE A 16 -2.87 -5.15 9.10
CA ILE A 16 -2.32 -6.53 9.10
C ILE A 16 -3.40 -7.59 8.83
N PRO A 17 -4.50 -7.71 9.62
CA PRO A 17 -5.53 -8.71 9.38
C PRO A 17 -6.24 -8.49 8.04
N LEU A 18 -6.44 -7.22 7.64
CA LEU A 18 -7.01 -6.88 6.34
C LEU A 18 -6.12 -7.39 5.20
N ALA A 19 -4.82 -7.15 5.25
CA ALA A 19 -3.85 -7.59 4.24
C ALA A 19 -3.79 -9.13 4.17
N VAL A 20 -3.79 -9.82 5.32
CA VAL A 20 -3.82 -11.29 5.38
C VAL A 20 -5.10 -11.84 4.76
N GLY A 21 -6.27 -11.34 5.18
CA GLY A 21 -7.55 -11.78 4.63
C GLY A 21 -7.63 -11.53 3.12
N TRP A 22 -7.22 -10.36 2.67
CA TRP A 22 -7.22 -9.99 1.26
C TRP A 22 -6.25 -10.84 0.43
N ALA A 23 -5.06 -11.14 0.96
CA ALA A 23 -4.09 -12.02 0.32
C ALA A 23 -4.64 -13.45 0.15
N TYR A 24 -5.34 -13.97 1.15
CA TYR A 24 -6.01 -15.27 1.06
C TYR A 24 -7.05 -15.27 -0.08
N PHE A 25 -7.87 -14.22 -0.18
CA PHE A 25 -8.85 -14.09 -1.26
C PHE A 25 -8.22 -13.94 -2.64
N VAL A 26 -7.10 -13.21 -2.75
CA VAL A 26 -6.38 -13.02 -4.02
C VAL A 26 -5.76 -14.32 -4.52
N ARG A 27 -5.38 -15.22 -3.60
CA ARG A 27 -4.74 -16.50 -3.94
C ARG A 27 -5.74 -17.62 -4.25
N ASN A 28 -6.90 -17.63 -3.60
CA ASN A 28 -7.84 -18.77 -3.64
C ASN A 28 -9.20 -18.46 -4.30
N GLY A 29 -9.38 -17.26 -4.87
CA GLY A 29 -10.66 -16.90 -5.50
C GLY A 29 -10.90 -17.61 -6.86
N PRO A 30 -12.17 -17.74 -7.27
CA PRO A 30 -12.55 -18.55 -8.44
C PRO A 30 -12.33 -17.86 -9.79
N ASP A 31 -12.46 -16.52 -9.85
CA ASP A 31 -12.44 -15.76 -11.11
C ASP A 31 -11.17 -14.92 -11.26
N GLU A 32 -10.30 -15.26 -12.23
CA GLU A 32 -9.01 -14.58 -12.44
C GLU A 32 -9.13 -13.07 -12.62
N GLY A 33 -10.17 -12.59 -13.32
CA GLY A 33 -10.38 -11.17 -13.55
C GLY A 33 -10.70 -10.38 -12.27
N VAL A 34 -11.43 -11.01 -11.35
CA VAL A 34 -11.73 -10.46 -10.03
C VAL A 34 -10.46 -10.48 -9.16
N LEU A 35 -9.67 -11.55 -9.24
CA LEU A 35 -8.41 -11.65 -8.51
C LEU A 35 -7.43 -10.54 -8.89
N ILE A 36 -7.30 -10.22 -10.18
CA ILE A 36 -6.46 -9.13 -10.68
C ILE A 36 -6.98 -7.77 -10.19
N THR A 37 -8.28 -7.54 -10.26
CA THR A 37 -8.92 -6.32 -9.74
C THR A 37 -8.64 -6.15 -8.25
N ARG A 38 -8.74 -7.23 -7.48
CA ARG A 38 -8.41 -7.24 -6.06
C ARG A 38 -6.92 -7.05 -5.80
N GLY A 39 -6.04 -7.56 -6.66
CA GLY A 39 -4.60 -7.32 -6.62
C GLY A 39 -4.28 -5.84 -6.80
N TYR A 40 -4.93 -5.17 -7.77
CA TYR A 40 -4.82 -3.72 -7.96
C TYR A 40 -5.18 -2.94 -6.68
N PHE A 41 -6.36 -3.19 -6.12
CA PHE A 41 -6.80 -2.49 -4.91
C PHE A 41 -5.98 -2.81 -3.68
N GLY A 42 -5.59 -4.08 -3.52
CA GLY A 42 -4.68 -4.50 -2.45
C GLY A 42 -3.35 -3.76 -2.53
N TRP A 43 -2.81 -3.57 -3.74
CA TRP A 43 -1.57 -2.84 -3.93
C TRP A 43 -1.74 -1.34 -3.66
N ALA A 44 -2.78 -0.70 -4.22
CA ALA A 44 -3.09 0.69 -3.96
C ALA A 44 -3.26 0.98 -2.45
N LEU A 45 -4.00 0.14 -1.74
CA LEU A 45 -4.21 0.26 -0.31
C LEU A 45 -2.91 0.07 0.47
N THR A 46 -2.07 -0.90 0.08
CA THR A 46 -0.77 -1.16 0.70
C THR A 46 0.16 0.06 0.56
N LEU A 47 0.23 0.66 -0.63
CA LEU A 47 1.02 1.87 -0.87
C LEU A 47 0.49 3.06 -0.06
N LEU A 48 -0.83 3.26 -0.01
CA LEU A 48 -1.45 4.33 0.75
C LEU A 48 -1.16 4.21 2.25
N VAL A 49 -1.40 3.02 2.82
CA VAL A 49 -1.18 2.75 4.25
C VAL A 49 0.31 2.84 4.59
N GLY A 50 1.17 2.30 3.74
CA GLY A 50 2.62 2.41 3.91
C GLY A 50 3.07 3.86 3.93
N ALA A 51 2.61 4.68 2.97
CA ALA A 51 3.03 6.08 2.89
C ALA A 51 2.56 6.85 4.13
N ALA A 52 1.30 6.66 4.53
CA ALA A 52 0.72 7.32 5.70
C ALA A 52 1.46 6.94 7.00
N LEU A 53 1.76 5.65 7.20
CA LEU A 53 2.45 5.17 8.40
C LEU A 53 3.93 5.58 8.43
N THR A 54 4.62 5.57 7.29
CA THR A 54 6.00 6.07 7.18
C THR A 54 6.06 7.58 7.45
N PHE A 55 5.13 8.37 6.93
CA PHE A 55 5.05 9.81 7.24
C PHE A 55 4.75 10.06 8.72
N ALA A 56 3.78 9.34 9.29
CA ALA A 56 3.44 9.46 10.71
C ALA A 56 4.64 9.13 11.60
N LEU A 57 5.41 8.09 11.27
CA LEU A 57 6.65 7.72 11.94
C LEU A 57 7.69 8.82 11.83
N GLY A 58 7.96 9.34 10.62
CA GLY A 58 8.93 10.43 10.44
C GLY A 58 8.53 11.71 11.19
N ARG A 59 7.23 12.05 11.24
CA ARG A 59 6.73 13.20 12.02
C ARG A 59 6.87 12.96 13.51
N TYR A 60 6.63 11.74 13.98
CA TYR A 60 6.81 11.38 15.37
C TYR A 60 8.27 11.56 15.80
N ILE A 61 9.22 11.00 15.05
CA ILE A 61 10.66 11.11 15.35
C ILE A 61 11.10 12.58 15.30
N SER A 62 10.66 13.34 14.29
CA SER A 62 11.00 14.76 14.16
C SER A 62 10.51 15.57 15.37
N LEU A 63 9.30 15.30 15.86
CA LEU A 63 8.74 15.98 17.03
C LEU A 63 9.44 15.56 18.33
N ALA A 64 9.79 14.28 18.47
CA ALA A 64 10.53 13.80 19.63
C ALA A 64 11.92 14.44 19.72
N LYS A 65 12.66 14.50 18.60
CA LYS A 65 13.96 15.19 18.51
C LYS A 65 13.84 16.68 18.83
N ALA A 66 12.84 17.37 18.28
CA ALA A 66 12.63 18.80 18.53
C ALA A 66 12.25 19.12 19.99
N ARG A 67 11.75 18.13 20.75
CA ARG A 67 11.35 18.28 22.15
C ARG A 67 12.33 17.64 23.13
N HIS A 68 13.47 17.13 22.65
CA HIS A 68 14.45 16.40 23.46
C HIS A 68 13.85 15.21 24.23
N LEU A 69 12.92 14.49 23.60
CA LEU A 69 12.23 13.36 24.21
C LEU A 69 12.84 12.04 23.74
N ALA A 70 12.71 11.02 24.60
CA ALA A 70 13.08 9.66 24.23
C ALA A 70 12.27 9.16 23.02
N ILE A 71 12.98 8.64 22.01
CA ILE A 71 12.39 8.16 20.77
C ILE A 71 12.08 6.67 20.92
N PHE A 72 10.79 6.32 20.81
CA PHE A 72 10.34 4.92 20.76
C PHE A 72 9.78 4.60 19.39
N ILE A 73 10.43 3.67 18.67
CA ILE A 73 10.07 3.30 17.30
C ILE A 73 9.53 1.87 17.31
N PRO A 74 8.32 1.61 16.75
CA PRO A 74 7.39 2.58 16.19
C PRO A 74 6.55 3.25 17.28
N PRO A 75 5.84 4.35 16.94
CA PRO A 75 4.92 5.01 17.85
C PRO A 75 3.84 4.03 18.32
N ASN A 76 3.70 3.84 19.64
CA ASN A 76 2.70 2.94 20.21
C ASN A 76 1.88 3.68 21.27
N THR A 77 0.56 3.59 21.20
CA THR A 77 -0.34 4.22 22.16
C THR A 77 -0.05 3.82 23.60
N THR A 78 0.29 2.56 23.83
CA THR A 78 0.53 2.02 25.17
C THR A 78 1.81 2.60 25.76
N PHE A 79 2.86 2.83 24.94
CA PHE A 79 4.11 3.45 25.40
C PHE A 79 3.95 4.94 25.68
N GLU A 80 3.07 5.63 24.96
CA GLU A 80 2.79 7.05 25.18
C GLU A 80 1.77 7.27 26.32
N ALA A 81 1.01 6.25 26.71
CA ALA A 81 -0.04 6.34 27.74
C ALA A 81 0.37 5.77 29.12
N THR A 82 1.34 4.84 29.18
CA THR A 82 1.76 4.19 30.44
C THR A 82 3.27 4.31 30.68
N ASN A 83 3.68 4.31 31.95
CA ASN A 83 5.11 4.33 32.33
C ASN A 83 5.83 3.00 32.08
N ASN A 84 5.12 1.93 31.69
CA ASN A 84 5.71 0.63 31.37
C ASN A 84 6.23 0.61 29.94
N ARG A 85 7.46 1.10 29.77
CA ARG A 85 8.16 1.20 28.48
C ARG A 85 8.99 -0.06 28.22
N ASN A 86 8.80 -0.73 27.07
CA ASN A 86 9.65 -1.84 26.64
C ASN A 86 10.14 -1.66 25.19
N ARG A 87 11.43 -1.37 25.05
CA ARG A 87 12.10 -1.12 23.76
C ARG A 87 12.08 -2.33 22.81
N MET A 88 12.11 -3.55 23.36
CA MET A 88 12.08 -4.78 22.56
C MET A 88 10.74 -4.92 21.84
N ILE A 89 9.64 -4.68 22.54
CA ILE A 89 8.28 -4.74 21.96
C ILE A 89 8.14 -3.70 20.84
N SER A 90 8.71 -2.49 21.01
CA SER A 90 8.73 -1.49 19.96
C SER A 90 9.42 -2.04 18.71
N TRP A 91 10.68 -2.46 18.80
CA TRP A 91 11.41 -2.97 17.62
C TRP A 91 10.75 -4.17 16.94
N VAL A 92 10.23 -5.13 17.71
CA VAL A 92 9.50 -6.28 17.15
C VAL A 92 8.29 -5.82 16.35
N THR A 93 7.54 -4.82 16.86
CA THR A 93 6.37 -4.27 16.17
C THR A 93 6.76 -3.57 14.85
N LEU A 94 7.86 -2.81 14.84
CA LEU A 94 8.37 -2.17 13.62
C LEU A 94 8.74 -3.21 12.56
N VAL A 95 9.53 -4.22 12.95
CA VAL A 95 10.01 -5.26 12.05
C VAL A 95 8.85 -6.07 11.50
N ALA A 96 7.92 -6.51 12.35
CA ALA A 96 6.74 -7.24 11.91
C ALA A 96 5.93 -6.43 10.88
N PHE A 97 5.67 -5.16 11.17
CA PHE A 97 4.95 -4.28 10.24
C PHE A 97 5.68 -4.11 8.91
N ALA A 98 7.00 -3.87 8.93
CA ALA A 98 7.80 -3.72 7.73
C ALA A 98 7.76 -5.00 6.87
N LEU A 99 7.89 -6.18 7.49
CA LEU A 99 7.80 -7.47 6.79
C LEU A 99 6.41 -7.68 6.17
N PHE A 100 5.33 -7.37 6.91
CA PHE A 100 3.97 -7.46 6.37
C PHE A 100 3.76 -6.53 5.17
N LEU A 101 4.28 -5.29 5.24
CA LEU A 101 4.14 -4.33 4.16
C LEU A 101 4.92 -4.75 2.91
N ILE A 102 6.12 -5.31 3.08
CA ILE A 102 6.93 -5.87 1.99
C ILE A 102 6.21 -7.06 1.36
N ALA A 103 5.72 -8.01 2.18
CA ALA A 103 5.01 -9.18 1.71
C ALA A 103 3.73 -8.81 0.95
N ALA A 104 2.94 -7.86 1.47
CA ALA A 104 1.74 -7.35 0.81
C ALA A 104 2.07 -6.68 -0.53
N ASN A 105 3.11 -5.85 -0.58
CA ASN A 105 3.55 -5.24 -1.84
C ASN A 105 3.93 -6.32 -2.87
N ILE A 106 4.75 -7.30 -2.50
CA ILE A 106 5.18 -8.36 -3.42
C ILE A 106 3.97 -9.14 -3.95
N LEU A 107 3.05 -9.54 -3.06
CA LEU A 107 1.90 -10.36 -3.43
C LEU A 107 0.90 -9.61 -4.31
N PHE A 108 0.55 -8.37 -3.95
CA PHE A 108 -0.44 -7.61 -4.71
C PHE A 108 0.14 -7.03 -6.00
N ALA A 109 1.40 -6.57 -5.99
CA ALA A 109 2.06 -6.08 -7.19
C ALA A 109 2.32 -7.20 -8.20
N SER A 110 2.72 -8.41 -7.76
CA SER A 110 2.89 -9.54 -8.67
C SER A 110 1.57 -9.93 -9.32
N ARG A 111 0.48 -10.00 -8.54
CA ARG A 111 -0.84 -10.30 -9.09
C ARG A 111 -1.31 -9.23 -10.06
N TYR A 112 -1.05 -7.97 -9.75
CA TYR A 112 -1.35 -6.88 -10.65
C TYR A 112 -0.50 -6.94 -11.93
N ALA A 113 0.76 -7.35 -11.86
CA ALA A 113 1.66 -7.51 -13.00
C ALA A 113 1.20 -8.62 -13.98
N ASP A 114 0.39 -9.58 -13.53
CA ASP A 114 -0.26 -10.56 -14.41
C ASP A 114 -1.37 -9.95 -15.29
N SER A 115 -1.81 -8.73 -14.98
CA SER A 115 -2.93 -8.09 -15.68
C SER A 115 -2.62 -7.80 -17.14
N ARG A 116 -3.58 -8.11 -18.00
CA ARG A 116 -3.59 -7.75 -19.41
C ARG A 116 -4.85 -6.95 -19.66
N ILE A 117 -4.74 -5.83 -20.36
CA ILE A 117 -5.91 -5.01 -20.65
C ILE A 117 -6.73 -5.68 -21.76
N HIS A 118 -8.02 -5.85 -21.50
CA HIS A 118 -9.00 -6.37 -22.46
C HIS A 118 -9.90 -5.23 -22.95
N ARG A 119 -10.46 -5.37 -24.15
CA ARG A 119 -11.69 -4.61 -24.47
C ARG A 119 -12.83 -5.12 -23.59
N TRP A 120 -13.76 -4.25 -23.26
CA TRP A 120 -14.82 -4.50 -22.27
C TRP A 120 -15.59 -5.82 -22.49
N ASP A 121 -15.90 -6.14 -23.74
CA ASP A 121 -16.65 -7.33 -24.15
C ASP A 121 -15.80 -8.35 -24.93
N SER A 122 -14.47 -8.25 -24.87
CA SER A 122 -13.57 -9.15 -25.58
C SER A 122 -12.91 -10.17 -24.64
N PRO A 123 -12.96 -11.48 -24.95
CA PRO A 123 -12.20 -12.48 -24.20
C PRO A 123 -10.69 -12.40 -24.48
N THR A 124 -10.28 -11.76 -25.57
CA THR A 124 -8.87 -11.62 -25.95
C THR A 124 -8.29 -10.31 -25.42
N PRO A 125 -7.06 -10.34 -24.87
CA PRO A 125 -6.39 -9.14 -24.42
C PRO A 125 -5.92 -8.32 -25.64
N LEU A 126 -5.72 -7.01 -25.44
CA LEU A 126 -5.16 -6.11 -26.47
C LEU A 126 -3.72 -6.51 -26.88
N ASP A 127 -2.99 -7.10 -25.93
CA ASP A 127 -1.65 -7.65 -26.11
C ASP A 127 -1.40 -8.79 -25.11
N GLN A 128 -0.43 -9.65 -25.39
CA GLN A 128 -0.06 -10.73 -24.48
C GLN A 128 0.83 -10.25 -23.33
N SER A 129 1.43 -9.07 -23.45
CA SER A 129 2.28 -8.47 -22.42
C SER A 129 1.56 -7.43 -21.56
N PHE A 130 1.97 -7.32 -20.28
CA PHE A 130 1.46 -6.32 -19.34
C PHE A 130 1.63 -4.89 -19.87
N VAL A 131 2.83 -4.56 -20.35
CA VAL A 131 3.17 -3.22 -20.85
C VAL A 131 2.51 -2.98 -22.22
N GLY A 132 2.59 -3.94 -23.14
CA GLY A 132 2.02 -3.79 -24.48
C GLY A 132 0.51 -3.57 -24.46
N SER A 133 -0.22 -4.25 -23.56
CA SER A 133 -1.67 -4.11 -23.46
C SER A 133 -2.09 -2.71 -22.97
N ARG A 134 -1.30 -2.10 -22.09
CA ARG A 134 -1.50 -0.71 -21.63
C ARG A 134 -1.16 0.31 -22.69
N LEU A 135 -0.02 0.16 -23.37
CA LEU A 135 0.37 1.05 -24.47
C LEU A 135 -0.69 1.07 -25.57
N LYS A 136 -1.21 -0.10 -25.96
CA LYS A 136 -2.32 -0.20 -26.91
C LYS A 136 -3.61 0.41 -26.38
N ALA A 137 -3.91 0.25 -25.09
CA ALA A 137 -5.07 0.90 -24.47
C ALA A 137 -4.94 2.44 -24.45
N HIS A 138 -3.73 2.98 -24.28
CA HIS A 138 -3.47 4.42 -24.37
C HIS A 138 -3.58 4.96 -25.80
N GLN A 139 -3.17 4.17 -26.79
CA GLN A 139 -3.27 4.53 -28.21
C GLN A 139 -4.71 4.43 -28.73
N ALA A 140 -5.51 3.54 -28.15
CA ALA A 140 -6.91 3.38 -28.50
C ALA A 140 -7.77 4.46 -27.82
N SER A 141 -8.45 5.29 -28.62
CA SER A 141 -9.43 6.24 -28.09
C SER A 141 -10.64 5.49 -27.53
N CYS A 142 -11.05 5.85 -26.31
CA CYS A 142 -12.25 5.35 -25.67
C CYS A 142 -13.26 6.50 -25.54
N SER A 143 -14.31 6.50 -26.35
CA SER A 143 -15.42 7.46 -26.27
C SER A 143 -16.55 6.99 -25.35
N ASP A 144 -16.64 5.68 -25.10
CA ASP A 144 -17.72 5.10 -24.32
C ASP A 144 -17.42 5.01 -22.83
N ARG A 145 -18.48 4.92 -22.01
CA ARG A 145 -18.35 4.78 -20.56
C ARG A 145 -17.59 3.52 -20.13
N SER A 146 -17.48 2.49 -20.97
CA SER A 146 -16.87 1.19 -20.62
C SER A 146 -16.10 0.57 -21.79
N CYS A 147 -14.86 1.01 -22.05
CA CYS A 147 -14.08 0.48 -23.20
C CYS A 147 -13.09 -0.62 -22.84
N PHE A 148 -12.48 -0.54 -21.65
CA PHE A 148 -11.39 -1.45 -21.27
C PHE A 148 -11.62 -2.06 -19.89
N ALA A 149 -11.27 -3.32 -19.75
CA ALA A 149 -11.26 -4.01 -18.48
C ALA A 149 -9.81 -4.33 -18.08
N ILE A 150 -9.53 -4.26 -16.78
CA ILE A 150 -8.19 -4.53 -16.23
C ILE A 150 -7.80 -6.01 -16.36
N SER A 151 -8.78 -6.87 -16.63
CA SER A 151 -8.61 -8.28 -16.91
C SER A 151 -9.84 -8.82 -17.66
N LYS A 152 -9.84 -10.11 -17.98
CA LYS A 152 -10.87 -10.80 -18.75
C LYS A 152 -12.24 -10.70 -18.06
N ARG A 153 -13.22 -10.14 -18.76
CA ARG A 153 -14.63 -10.06 -18.33
C ARG A 153 -15.54 -11.13 -18.90
N VAL A 154 -15.07 -11.92 -19.86
CA VAL A 154 -15.88 -12.94 -20.52
C VAL A 154 -15.32 -14.31 -20.17
N SER A 155 -16.06 -15.09 -19.39
CA SER A 155 -15.79 -16.52 -19.17
C SER A 155 -16.73 -17.35 -20.06
N GLY A 156 -16.36 -18.61 -20.35
CA GLY A 156 -17.20 -19.51 -21.15
C GLY A 156 -18.61 -19.75 -20.58
N THR A 157 -18.85 -19.33 -19.34
CA THR A 157 -20.12 -19.40 -18.61
C THR A 157 -20.90 -18.07 -18.57
N GLY A 158 -20.37 -16.99 -19.17
CA GLY A 158 -21.00 -15.66 -19.19
C GLY A 158 -20.08 -14.54 -18.71
N PRO A 159 -20.62 -13.31 -18.52
CA PRO A 159 -19.84 -12.17 -18.07
C PRO A 159 -19.43 -12.33 -16.59
N VAL A 160 -18.14 -12.14 -16.33
CA VAL A 160 -17.57 -12.07 -14.98
C VAL A 160 -17.93 -10.70 -14.39
N ARG A 161 -18.63 -10.72 -13.27
CA ARG A 161 -18.98 -9.51 -12.50
C ARG A 161 -17.76 -9.06 -11.67
N ASP A 162 -17.75 -7.80 -11.25
CA ASP A 162 -16.72 -7.22 -10.36
C ASP A 162 -15.30 -7.10 -10.93
N VAL A 163 -15.12 -7.24 -12.25
CA VAL A 163 -13.88 -6.84 -12.92
C VAL A 163 -13.91 -5.34 -13.15
N MET A 164 -12.90 -4.64 -12.64
CA MET A 164 -12.84 -3.19 -12.72
C MET A 164 -12.52 -2.71 -14.14
N GLN A 165 -13.12 -1.57 -14.47
CA GLN A 165 -12.77 -0.83 -15.67
C GLN A 165 -11.35 -0.29 -15.59
N TYR A 166 -10.61 -0.47 -16.68
CA TYR A 166 -9.30 0.13 -16.83
C TYR A 166 -9.47 1.50 -17.49
N PHE A 167 -9.01 2.54 -16.79
CA PHE A 167 -8.92 3.89 -17.30
C PHE A 167 -7.45 4.24 -17.47
N PRO A 168 -6.93 4.40 -18.70
CA PRO A 168 -5.50 4.51 -18.96
C PRO A 168 -4.78 5.56 -18.10
N TYR A 169 -5.38 6.73 -17.90
CA TYR A 169 -4.76 7.81 -17.12
C TYR A 169 -4.99 7.70 -15.60
N TYR A 170 -6.06 7.04 -15.16
CA TYR A 170 -6.45 7.03 -13.75
C TYR A 170 -5.95 5.79 -13.01
N THR A 171 -6.08 4.61 -13.62
CA THR A 171 -5.77 3.33 -12.95
C THR A 171 -4.28 3.24 -12.64
N ASP A 172 -3.42 3.41 -13.65
CA ASP A 172 -1.97 3.36 -13.48
C ASP A 172 -1.43 4.64 -12.81
N GLY A 173 -2.00 5.80 -13.15
CA GLY A 173 -1.63 7.09 -12.57
C GLY A 173 -1.79 7.14 -11.05
N LEU A 174 -2.86 6.55 -10.51
CA LEU A 174 -3.05 6.44 -9.06
C LEU A 174 -1.94 5.63 -8.38
N LEU A 175 -1.56 4.49 -8.96
CA LEU A 175 -0.50 3.64 -8.40
C LEU A 175 0.86 4.35 -8.44
N ILE A 176 1.16 5.04 -9.53
CA ILE A 176 2.39 5.84 -9.67
C ILE A 176 2.42 6.95 -8.61
N LEU A 177 1.31 7.68 -8.43
CA LEU A 177 1.20 8.72 -7.41
C LEU A 177 1.42 8.16 -6.00
N LEU A 178 0.79 7.03 -5.68
CA LEU A 178 0.93 6.39 -4.36
C LEU A 178 2.34 5.85 -4.14
N ALA A 179 2.98 5.28 -5.16
CA ALA A 179 4.38 4.85 -5.10
C ALA A 179 5.32 6.05 -4.88
N ALA A 180 5.10 7.16 -5.59
CA ALA A 180 5.85 8.39 -5.37
C ALA A 180 5.65 8.94 -3.95
N ALA A 181 4.43 8.91 -3.42
CA ALA A 181 4.14 9.30 -2.04
C ALA A 181 4.87 8.40 -1.01
N GLN A 182 4.91 7.08 -1.23
CA GLN A 182 5.66 6.15 -0.40
C GLN A 182 7.17 6.45 -0.43
N LEU A 183 7.74 6.71 -1.61
CA LEU A 183 9.15 7.06 -1.76
C LEU A 183 9.47 8.39 -1.07
N ALA A 184 8.60 9.39 -1.20
CA ALA A 184 8.74 10.66 -0.49
C ALA A 184 8.68 10.47 1.04
N ALA A 185 7.80 9.59 1.53
CA ALA A 185 7.71 9.27 2.95
C ALA A 185 9.00 8.61 3.47
N LEU A 186 9.56 7.66 2.71
CA LEU A 186 10.82 6.98 3.04
C LEU A 186 12.00 7.94 3.03
N ALA A 187 12.09 8.82 2.03
CA ALA A 187 13.11 9.86 1.96
C ALA A 187 13.02 10.81 3.15
N TYR A 188 11.80 11.26 3.50
CA TYR A 188 11.57 12.09 4.68
C TYR A 188 11.99 11.37 5.98
N LEU A 189 11.63 10.09 6.15
CA LEU A 189 12.05 9.30 7.29
C LEU A 189 13.58 9.18 7.38
N ALA A 190 14.26 8.89 6.26
CA ALA A 190 15.71 8.81 6.21
C ALA A 190 16.39 10.12 6.61
N VAL A 191 15.89 11.27 6.11
CA VAL A 191 16.38 12.60 6.48
C VAL A 191 16.17 12.89 7.97
N VAL A 192 15.04 12.49 8.54
CA VAL A 192 14.78 12.69 9.97
C VAL A 192 15.67 11.80 10.84
N LEU A 193 15.91 10.55 10.42
CA LEU A 193 16.79 9.62 11.12
C LEU A 193 18.25 10.07 11.11
N SER A 194 18.75 10.61 9.99
CA SER A 194 20.15 11.04 9.85
C SER A 194 20.50 12.32 10.62
N ARG A 195 19.51 13.11 11.06
CA ARG A 195 19.75 14.27 11.91
C ARG A 195 20.33 13.83 13.26
N PRO A 196 21.46 14.41 13.73
CA PRO A 196 22.03 14.06 15.02
C PRO A 196 21.02 14.29 16.15
N GLU A 197 21.04 13.40 17.14
CA GLU A 197 20.24 13.60 18.34
C GLU A 197 20.88 14.72 19.17
N PRO A 198 20.11 15.75 19.57
CA PRO A 198 20.62 16.69 20.55
C PRO A 198 20.91 15.95 21.87
N PRO A 199 21.89 16.41 22.67
CA PRO A 199 22.25 15.75 23.93
C PRO A 199 21.02 15.56 24.82
N PHE A 200 20.85 14.35 25.34
CA PHE A 200 19.76 14.02 26.26
C PHE A 200 19.92 14.80 27.57
N ASN A 201 18.94 15.63 27.91
CA ASN A 201 18.88 16.26 29.22
C ASN A 201 18.24 15.25 30.20
N TYR A 202 19.04 14.66 31.09
CA TYR A 202 18.58 13.79 32.17
C TYR A 202 17.92 14.55 33.33
N GLN A 203 17.21 15.65 33.05
CA GLN A 203 16.45 16.35 34.09
C GLN A 203 15.09 15.66 34.26
N LEU A 204 15.10 14.63 35.11
CA LEU A 204 13.92 14.06 35.77
C LEU A 204 13.66 14.84 37.06
#